data_AF-A0A1V3RV88-F1
#
_entry.id   AF-A0A1V3RV88-F1
#
_cell.length_a   1.000
_cell.length_b   1.000
_cell.length_c   1.000
_cell.angle_alpha   90.00
_cell.angle_beta   90.00
_cell.angle_gamma   90.00
#
_symmetry.space_group_name_H-M   'P 1'
#
loop_
_entity.id
_entity.type
_entity.pdbx_description
1 polymer ?
#
loop_
_entity_poly.entity_id
_entity_poly.type
_entity_poly.pdbx_seq_one_letter_code
_entity_poly.pdbx_strand_id
1 'polypeptide(L)'
;MRYSVSHHKLNQILAAHGLKNGDAGGIDKLFGGNDGYYWFGTVRDLCPPGKTISWEDQYSMVNAIQAHENATAAEDEMKPQVPSAANIAALSKVLGDPI
;
A
#
# COMPACT_ATOMS: atom_id res chain seq x y z
N MET A 1 -4.76 16.00 -4.77
CA MET A 1 -3.78 15.42 -3.83
C MET A 1 -2.94 14.47 -4.65
N ARG A 2 -1.62 14.63 -4.68
CA ARG A 2 -0.74 13.66 -5.35
C ARG A 2 -0.45 12.52 -4.40
N TYR A 3 -0.18 11.35 -4.95
CA TYR A 3 0.15 10.16 -4.19
C TYR A 3 1.50 9.65 -4.65
N SER A 4 2.28 9.12 -3.73
CA SER A 4 3.52 8.44 -4.08
C SER A 4 3.83 7.31 -3.13
N VAL A 5 4.63 6.37 -3.61
CA VAL A 5 5.13 5.25 -2.83
C VAL A 5 6.57 4.93 -3.21
N SER A 6 7.38 4.61 -2.20
CA SER A 6 8.70 4.01 -2.32
C SER A 6 8.96 3.20 -1.04
N HIS A 7 9.93 2.27 -1.06
CA HIS A 7 10.33 1.57 0.16
C HIS A 7 10.80 2.53 1.25
N HIS A 8 11.44 3.64 0.88
CA HIS A 8 11.85 4.67 1.83
C HIS A 8 10.65 5.32 2.51
N LYS A 9 9.65 5.75 1.73
CA LYS A 9 8.42 6.36 2.27
C LYS A 9 7.66 5.38 3.17
N LEU A 10 7.53 4.11 2.76
CA LEU A 10 6.89 3.08 3.59
C LEU A 10 7.62 2.89 4.92
N ASN A 11 8.95 2.84 4.92
CA ASN A 11 9.74 2.77 6.15
C ASN A 11 9.55 4.01 7.03
N GLN A 12 9.46 5.21 6.45
CA GLN A 12 9.17 6.45 7.19
C GLN A 12 7.78 6.44 7.81
N ILE A 13 6.77 5.97 7.08
CA ILE A 13 5.39 5.82 7.59
C ILE A 13 5.37 4.90 8.81
N LEU A 14 6.05 3.74 8.74
CA LEU A 14 6.14 2.83 9.88
C LEU A 14 6.88 3.46 11.06
N ALA A 15 8.04 4.08 10.80
CA ALA A 15 8.83 4.74 11.85
C ALA A 15 8.06 5.85 12.55
N ALA A 16 7.25 6.63 11.83
CA ALA A 16 6.39 7.67 12.40
C ALA A 16 5.32 7.12 13.36
N HIS A 17 4.99 5.83 13.25
CA HIS A 17 4.05 5.13 14.14
C HIS A 17 4.76 4.20 15.14
N GLY A 18 6.10 4.26 15.22
CA GLY A 18 6.90 3.37 16.08
C GLY A 18 6.87 1.90 15.65
N LEU A 19 6.55 1.63 14.38
CA LEU A 19 6.44 0.28 13.81
C LEU A 19 7.68 -0.10 13.00
N LYS A 20 7.89 -1.40 12.87
CA LYS A 20 8.85 -2.08 11.99
C LYS A 20 8.11 -2.95 10.97
N ASN A 21 8.78 -3.36 9.90
CA ASN A 21 8.19 -4.16 8.83
C ASN A 21 7.56 -5.49 9.28
N GLY A 22 7.93 -6.03 10.45
CA GLY A 22 7.37 -7.28 10.99
C GLY A 22 6.20 -7.10 11.96
N ASP A 23 5.79 -5.86 12.28
CA ASP A 23 4.77 -5.58 13.28
C ASP A 23 3.35 -5.71 12.71
N ALA A 24 2.99 -6.93 12.28
CA ALA A 24 1.78 -7.22 11.51
C ALA A 24 0.51 -6.58 12.11
N GLY A 25 0.24 -6.78 13.40
CA GLY A 25 -0.96 -6.22 14.04
C GLY A 25 -0.96 -4.68 14.17
N GLY A 26 0.20 -4.03 14.14
CA GLY A 26 0.31 -2.57 14.06
C GLY A 26 0.09 -2.06 12.65
N ILE A 27 0.65 -2.76 11.66
CA ILE A 27 0.51 -2.44 10.24
C ILE A 27 -0.94 -2.66 9.78
N ASP A 28 -1.58 -3.74 10.23
CA ASP A 28 -3.01 -3.99 10.01
C ASP A 28 -3.85 -2.75 10.35
N LYS A 29 -3.70 -2.25 11.58
CA LYS A 29 -4.42 -1.05 12.03
C LYS A 29 -4.09 0.18 11.19
N LEU A 30 -2.84 0.34 10.75
CA LEU A 30 -2.39 1.48 9.97
C LEU A 30 -2.89 1.45 8.53
N PHE A 31 -3.08 0.27 7.95
CA PHE A 31 -3.43 0.04 6.54
C PHE A 31 -4.86 -0.48 6.33
N GLY A 32 -5.76 -0.27 7.29
CA GLY A 32 -7.21 -0.42 7.08
C GLY A 32 -7.89 -1.57 7.81
N GLY A 33 -7.21 -2.25 8.74
CA GLY A 33 -7.79 -3.29 9.59
C GLY A 33 -7.17 -4.67 9.34
N ASN A 34 -7.99 -5.72 9.42
CA ASN A 34 -7.53 -7.12 9.47
C ASN A 34 -6.71 -7.61 8.26
N ASP A 35 -6.73 -6.88 7.15
CA ASP A 35 -5.98 -7.15 5.92
C ASP A 35 -4.97 -6.03 5.61
N GLY A 36 -4.72 -5.10 6.54
CA GLY A 36 -3.82 -3.98 6.29
C GLY A 36 -2.37 -4.42 6.06
N TYR A 37 -1.88 -5.45 6.76
CA TYR A 37 -0.55 -6.01 6.55
C TYR A 37 -0.40 -6.63 5.15
N TYR A 38 -1.47 -7.23 4.63
CA TYR A 38 -1.53 -7.72 3.25
C TYR A 38 -1.32 -6.58 2.26
N TRP A 39 -2.13 -5.51 2.37
CA TRP A 39 -2.04 -4.36 1.45
C TRP A 39 -0.73 -3.60 1.58
N PHE A 40 -0.14 -3.52 2.78
CA PHE A 40 1.22 -3.02 2.97
C PHE A 40 2.24 -3.85 2.16
N GLY A 41 2.13 -5.18 2.23
CA GLY A 41 2.94 -6.11 1.44
C GLY A 41 2.78 -5.88 -0.06
N THR A 42 1.55 -5.88 -0.57
CA THR A 42 1.23 -5.65 -1.99
C THR A 42 1.81 -4.31 -2.50
N VAL A 43 1.64 -3.24 -1.72
CA VAL A 43 2.14 -1.91 -2.09
C VAL A 43 3.67 -1.84 -2.04
N ARG A 44 4.29 -2.52 -1.07
CA ARG A 44 5.74 -2.63 -0.99
C ARG A 44 6.32 -3.42 -2.17
N ASP A 45 5.65 -4.49 -2.57
CA ASP A 45 6.05 -5.34 -3.69
C ASP A 45 5.90 -4.64 -5.06
N LEU A 46 4.80 -3.90 -5.24
CA LEU A 46 4.59 -3.02 -6.40
C LEU A 46 5.75 -2.03 -6.62
N CYS A 47 6.47 -1.63 -5.56
CA CYS A 47 7.56 -0.67 -5.67
C CYS A 47 8.90 -1.34 -6.03
N PRO A 48 9.50 -1.01 -7.19
CA PRO A 48 10.84 -1.46 -7.49
C PRO A 48 11.86 -0.88 -6.48
N PRO A 49 12.91 -1.64 -6.11
CA PRO A 49 13.95 -1.15 -5.21
C PRO A 49 14.58 0.17 -5.69
N GLY A 50 14.64 1.16 -4.80
CA GLY A 50 15.25 2.48 -5.08
C GLY A 50 14.45 3.36 -6.04
N LYS A 51 13.21 3.00 -6.40
CA LYS A 51 12.31 3.80 -7.22
C LYS A 51 11.16 4.38 -6.40
N THR A 52 10.58 5.45 -6.93
CA THR A 52 9.36 6.07 -6.43
C THR A 52 8.33 6.03 -7.56
N ILE A 53 7.13 5.54 -7.26
CA ILE A 53 5.98 5.63 -8.15
C ILE A 53 5.11 6.78 -7.66
N SER A 54 4.58 7.57 -8.59
CA SER A 54 3.70 8.70 -8.27
C SER A 54 2.43 8.66 -9.13
N TRP A 55 1.33 9.16 -8.56
CA TRP A 55 0.03 9.26 -9.20
C TRP A 55 -0.58 10.64 -8.94
N GLU A 56 -1.30 11.17 -9.92
CA GLU A 56 -1.94 12.49 -9.82
C GLU A 56 -3.21 12.47 -8.95
N ASP A 57 -3.86 11.31 -8.81
CA ASP A 57 -5.09 11.14 -8.04
C ASP A 57 -5.22 9.75 -7.37
N GLN A 58 -6.20 9.65 -6.47
CA GLN A 58 -6.47 8.45 -5.68
C GLN A 58 -6.89 7.27 -6.56
N TYR A 59 -7.70 7.52 -7.60
CA TYR A 59 -8.21 6.47 -8.48
C TYR A 59 -7.07 5.79 -9.22
N SER A 60 -6.12 6.57 -9.74
CA SER A 60 -4.93 6.08 -10.43
C SER A 60 -4.05 5.23 -9.50
N MET A 61 -3.87 5.66 -8.25
CA MET A 61 -3.15 4.89 -7.23
C MET A 61 -3.85 3.56 -6.92
N VAL A 62 -5.15 3.58 -6.61
CA VAL A 62 -5.90 2.36 -6.24
C VAL A 62 -5.96 1.38 -7.42
N ASN A 63 -6.15 1.88 -8.65
CA ASN A 63 -6.15 1.06 -9.85
C ASN A 63 -4.79 0.40 -10.09
N ALA A 64 -3.68 1.11 -9.87
CA ALA A 64 -2.35 0.53 -10.00
C ALA A 64 -2.09 -0.58 -8.95
N ILE A 65 -2.51 -0.36 -7.70
CA ILE A 65 -2.41 -1.36 -6.64
C ILE A 65 -3.25 -2.61 -6.98
N GLN A 66 -4.49 -2.42 -7.43
CA GLN A 66 -5.36 -3.53 -7.83
C GLN A 66 -4.82 -4.27 -9.06
N ALA A 67 -4.23 -3.55 -10.03
CA ALA A 67 -3.63 -4.18 -11.20
C ALA A 67 -2.44 -5.07 -10.83
N HIS A 68 -1.61 -4.62 -9.87
CA HIS A 68 -0.51 -5.42 -9.32
C HIS A 68 -1.02 -6.68 -8.64
N GLU A 69 -1.98 -6.52 -7.71
CA GLU A 69 -2.64 -7.63 -7.03
C GLU A 69 -3.24 -8.65 -8.01
N ASN A 70 -3.90 -8.17 -9.07
CA ASN A 70 -4.48 -9.04 -10.09
C ASN A 70 -3.40 -9.83 -10.84
N ALA A 71 -2.24 -9.22 -11.12
CA ALA A 71 -1.14 -9.88 -11.80
C ALA A 71 -0.51 -10.95 -10.90
N THR A 72 -0.20 -10.62 -9.64
CA THR A 72 0.40 -11.56 -8.69
C THR A 72 -0.55 -12.72 -8.36
N ALA A 73 -1.85 -12.43 -8.15
CA ALA A 73 -2.84 -13.48 -7.91
C ALA A 73 -3.00 -14.41 -9.13
N ALA A 74 -2.93 -13.89 -10.35
CA ALA A 74 -2.98 -14.70 -11.56
C ALA A 74 -1.75 -15.59 -11.71
N GLU A 75 -0.55 -15.09 -11.39
CA GLU A 75 0.69 -15.88 -11.36
C GLU A 75 0.62 -17.03 -10.34
N ASP A 76 -0.04 -16.81 -9.20
CA ASP A 76 -0.22 -17.80 -8.14
C ASP A 76 -1.45 -18.72 -8.35
N GLU A 77 -2.17 -18.61 -9.47
CA GLU A 77 -3.44 -19.31 -9.74
C GLU A 77 -4.51 -19.10 -8.64
N MET A 78 -4.48 -17.94 -7.98
CA MET A 78 -5.40 -17.56 -6.91
C MET A 78 -6.41 -16.50 -7.36
N LYS A 79 -7.50 -16.37 -6.59
CA LYS A 79 -8.44 -15.27 -6.77
C LYS A 79 -7.85 -13.98 -6.18
N PRO A 80 -7.82 -12.87 -6.92
CA PRO A 80 -7.31 -11.60 -6.38
C PRO A 80 -8.18 -11.08 -5.25
N GLN A 81 -7.53 -10.43 -4.29
CA GLN A 81 -8.19 -9.66 -3.26
C GLN A 81 -8.59 -8.27 -3.80
N VAL A 82 -9.59 -7.66 -3.17
CA VAL A 82 -10.06 -6.31 -3.51
C VAL A 82 -9.97 -5.45 -2.25
N PRO A 83 -9.32 -4.28 -2.30
CA PRO A 83 -9.15 -3.46 -1.11
C PRO A 83 -10.51 -2.96 -0.65
N SER A 84 -10.79 -3.11 0.64
CA SER A 84 -12.00 -2.57 1.23
C SER A 84 -11.97 -1.04 1.25
N ALA A 85 -13.11 -0.41 1.51
CA ALA A 85 -13.19 1.03 1.70
C ALA A 85 -12.25 1.53 2.83
N ALA A 86 -12.03 0.72 3.87
CA ALA A 86 -11.11 1.05 4.95
C ALA A 86 -9.65 1.02 4.50
N ASN A 87 -9.26 0.04 3.65
CA ASN A 87 -7.92 0.00 3.08
C ASN A 87 -7.69 1.18 2.14
N ILE A 88 -8.64 1.49 1.26
CA ILE A 88 -8.54 2.63 0.33
C ILE A 88 -8.37 3.94 1.11
N ALA A 89 -9.14 4.16 2.17
CA ALA A 89 -9.02 5.34 3.01
C ALA A 89 -7.65 5.41 3.70
N ALA A 90 -7.17 4.30 4.26
CA ALA A 90 -5.87 4.22 4.91
C ALA A 90 -4.71 4.47 3.94
N LEU A 91 -4.70 3.77 2.80
CA LEU A 91 -3.73 3.96 1.72
C LEU A 91 -3.69 5.41 1.26
N SER A 92 -4.85 6.02 1.05
CA SER A 92 -4.94 7.43 0.65
C SER A 92 -4.37 8.37 1.69
N LYS A 93 -4.57 8.07 2.97
CA LYS A 93 -4.05 8.87 4.07
C LYS A 93 -2.53 8.77 4.16
N VAL A 94 -1.96 7.57 4.06
CA VAL A 94 -0.52 7.35 4.29
C VAL A 94 0.34 7.58 3.04
N LEU A 95 -0.23 7.41 1.84
CA LEU A 95 0.48 7.60 0.57
C LEU A 95 0.24 8.97 -0.07
N GLY A 96 -0.68 9.79 0.47
CA GLY A 96 -0.83 11.17 0.03
C GLY A 96 0.44 11.97 0.28
N ASP A 97 0.88 12.73 -0.71
CA ASP A 97 2.01 13.66 -0.58
C ASP A 97 1.52 14.97 0.06
N PRO A 98 2.23 15.52 1.07
CA PRO A 98 1.90 16.85 1.59
C PRO A 98 2.03 17.89 0.46
N ILE A 99 1.11 18.86 0.47
CA ILE A 99 1.09 20.01 -0.46
C ILE A 99 2.27 20.93 -0.15
#